data_AF-A0A2S0I3I4-F1
#
_entry.id   AF-A0A2S0I3I4-F1
#
_cell.length_a   1.000
_cell.length_b   1.000
_cell.length_c   1.000
_cell.angle_alpha   90.00
_cell.angle_beta   90.00
_cell.angle_gamma   90.00
#
_symmetry.space_group_name_H-M   'P 1'
#
loop_
_entity.id
_entity.type
_entity.pdbx_description
1 polymer ?
#
loop_
_entity_poly.entity_id
_entity_poly.type
_entity_poly.pdbx_seq_one_letter_code
_entity_poly.pdbx_strand_id
1 'polypeptide(L)'
;MFIVVGGGFALQATQYSMGSAARMGPGYFPFWLGIVLALMGATVLMSALSPRAEKTTISRYDFRILFLVVGSVFLYGFSLRYLGLYLSVFLLVLISSVASHEFNWKVAIANGLFLVAFSYLAFIRGLGLIFPLWPSVLTN
;
A
#
# COMPACT_ATOMS: atom_id res chain seq x y z
N MET A 1 2.48 18.81 -0.80
CA MET A 1 1.83 17.68 -1.48
C MET A 1 1.06 16.78 -0.51
N PHE A 2 1.72 16.13 0.47
CA PHE A 2 1.05 15.18 1.37
C PHE A 2 -0.11 15.76 2.18
N ILE A 3 0.00 16.99 2.69
CA ILE A 3 -1.11 17.69 3.37
C ILE A 3 -2.33 17.83 2.46
N VAL A 4 -2.12 18.31 1.24
CA VAL A 4 -3.20 18.57 0.27
C VAL A 4 -3.83 17.28 -0.20
N VAL A 5 -3.02 16.30 -0.61
CA VAL A 5 -3.52 15.01 -1.13
C VAL A 5 -4.18 14.21 0.00
N GLY A 6 -3.52 14.08 1.15
CA GLY A 6 -4.05 13.37 2.31
C GLY A 6 -5.32 14.01 2.86
N GLY A 7 -5.33 15.34 3.00
CA GLY A 7 -6.51 16.10 3.39
C GLY A 7 -7.66 15.96 2.39
N GLY A 8 -7.37 16.00 1.10
CA GLY A 8 -8.36 15.78 0.04
C GLY A 8 -9.00 14.39 0.11
N PHE A 9 -8.20 13.33 0.26
CA PHE A 9 -8.72 11.97 0.46
C PHE A 9 -9.53 11.83 1.75
N ALA A 10 -9.07 12.43 2.85
CA ALA A 10 -9.79 12.40 4.12
C ALA A 10 -11.15 13.12 4.01
N LEU A 11 -11.19 14.31 3.41
CA LEU A 11 -12.44 15.05 3.20
C LEU A 11 -13.39 14.28 2.29
N GLN A 12 -12.92 13.76 1.16
CA GLN A 12 -13.78 13.01 0.23
C GLN A 12 -14.28 11.70 0.85
N ALA A 13 -13.47 11.05 1.69
CA ALA A 13 -13.86 9.82 2.38
C ALA A 13 -15.03 10.01 3.35
N THR A 14 -15.26 11.22 3.87
CA THR A 14 -16.42 11.53 4.73
C THR A 14 -17.77 11.39 4.02
N GLN A 15 -17.78 11.41 2.69
CA GLN A 15 -18.98 11.20 1.86
C GLN A 15 -19.32 9.70 1.68
N TYR A 16 -18.44 8.80 2.14
CA TYR A 16 -18.62 7.35 2.03
C TYR A 16 -18.90 6.73 3.41
N SER A 17 -19.57 5.59 3.42
CA SER A 17 -19.80 4.84 4.66
C SER A 17 -18.45 4.41 5.28
N MET A 18 -18.28 4.71 6.56
CA MET A 18 -17.11 4.30 7.34
C MET A 18 -17.22 2.84 7.82
N GLY A 19 -18.42 2.33 8.07
CA GLY A 19 -18.60 1.00 8.65
C GLY A 19 -17.98 0.89 10.05
N SER A 20 -17.36 -0.25 10.35
CA SER A 20 -16.64 -0.49 11.61
C SER A 20 -15.23 -0.99 11.36
N ALA A 21 -14.37 -1.03 12.40
CA ALA A 21 -13.02 -1.57 12.25
C ALA A 21 -12.99 -3.04 11.78
N ALA A 22 -14.00 -3.84 12.16
CA ALA A 22 -14.14 -5.23 11.75
C ALA A 22 -14.80 -5.38 10.36
N ARG A 23 -15.54 -4.37 9.90
CA ARG A 23 -16.21 -4.33 8.60
C ARG A 23 -16.02 -2.94 8.01
N MET A 24 -14.82 -2.69 7.53
CA MET A 24 -14.42 -1.39 6.99
C MET A 24 -15.26 -1.05 5.77
N GLY A 25 -15.94 0.09 5.83
CA GLY A 25 -16.61 0.66 4.66
C GLY A 25 -15.58 1.29 3.69
N PRO A 26 -16.01 1.66 2.47
CA PRO A 26 -15.13 2.20 1.44
C PRO A 26 -14.43 3.51 1.85
N GLY A 27 -15.02 4.28 2.77
CA GLY A 27 -14.41 5.50 3.30
C GLY A 27 -13.36 5.28 4.40
N TYR A 28 -13.39 4.13 5.11
CA TYR A 28 -12.60 3.94 6.33
C TYR A 28 -11.09 4.03 6.06
N PHE A 29 -10.60 3.25 5.09
CA PHE A 29 -9.19 3.16 4.79
C PHE A 29 -8.63 4.45 4.18
N PRO A 30 -9.26 5.07 3.14
CA PRO A 30 -8.80 6.35 2.60
C PRO A 30 -8.83 7.49 3.62
N PHE A 31 -9.80 7.51 4.54
CA PHE A 31 -9.89 8.54 5.58
C PHE A 31 -8.69 8.53 6.51
N TRP A 32 -8.42 7.39 7.15
CA TRP A 32 -7.34 7.27 8.12
C TRP A 32 -5.97 7.38 7.46
N LEU A 33 -5.77 6.78 6.27
CA LEU A 33 -4.54 7.00 5.51
C LEU A 33 -4.36 8.47 5.14
N GLY A 34 -5.41 9.16 4.72
CA GLY A 34 -5.39 10.58 4.39
C GLY A 34 -4.96 11.44 5.58
N ILE A 35 -5.48 11.15 6.78
CA ILE A 35 -5.09 11.81 8.03
C ILE A 35 -3.60 11.58 8.33
N VAL A 36 -3.14 10.33 8.29
CA VAL A 36 -1.73 10.01 8.57
C VAL A 36 -0.81 10.73 7.58
N LEU A 37 -1.14 10.71 6.28
CA LEU A 37 -0.39 11.43 5.25
C LEU A 37 -0.39 12.95 5.49
N ALA A 38 -1.53 13.52 5.91
CA ALA A 38 -1.61 14.95 6.19
C ALA A 38 -0.75 15.33 7.40
N LEU A 39 -0.77 14.53 8.46
CA LEU A 39 0.07 14.72 9.65
C LEU A 39 1.55 14.60 9.31
N MET A 40 1.96 13.58 8.56
CA MET A 40 3.35 13.45 8.09
C MET A 40 3.75 14.64 7.19
N GLY A 41 2.85 15.13 6.35
CA GLY A 41 3.09 16.33 5.56
C GLY A 41 3.27 17.58 6.42
N ALA A 42 2.49 17.72 7.50
CA ALA A 42 2.58 18.84 8.43
C ALA A 42 3.87 18.81 9.23
N THR A 43 4.30 17.64 9.72
CA THR A 43 5.58 17.51 10.43
C THR A 43 6.75 17.87 9.54
N VAL A 44 6.78 17.37 8.30
CA VAL A 44 7.80 17.74 7.30
C VAL A 44 7.79 19.24 7.02
N LEU A 45 6.62 19.86 6.86
CA LEU A 45 6.50 21.31 6.64
C LEU A 45 7.06 22.12 7.82
N MET A 46 6.72 21.74 9.05
CA MET A 46 7.25 22.40 10.25
C MET A 46 8.77 22.25 10.35
N SER A 47 9.31 21.05 10.06
CA SER A 47 10.75 20.82 10.02
C SER A 47 11.44 21.64 8.94
N ALA A 48 10.83 21.81 7.77
CA ALA A 48 11.38 22.59 6.66
C ALA A 48 11.38 24.11 6.92
N LEU A 49 10.45 24.61 7.76
CA LEU A 49 10.40 26.02 8.17
C LEU A 49 11.33 26.34 9.35
N SER A 50 11.99 25.34 9.93
CA SER A 50 12.92 25.52 11.05
C SER A 50 14.12 26.38 10.63
N PRO A 51 14.62 27.30 11.49
CA PRO A 51 15.84 28.06 11.21
C PRO A 51 17.09 27.19 11.00
N ARG A 52 17.05 25.93 11.42
CA ARG A 52 18.13 24.94 11.24
C ARG A 52 17.92 24.06 10.00
N ALA A 53 16.92 24.34 9.17
CA ALA A 53 16.62 23.53 8.00
C ALA A 53 17.76 23.65 6.97
N GLU A 54 18.23 22.50 6.49
CA GLU A 54 19.22 22.44 5.44
C GLU A 54 18.59 22.82 4.09
N LYS A 55 19.31 23.62 3.30
CA LYS A 55 18.85 24.00 1.96
C LYS A 55 18.91 22.79 1.04
N THR A 56 17.74 22.21 0.79
CA THR A 56 17.57 21.06 -0.10
C THR A 56 17.00 21.52 -1.44
N THR A 57 17.48 20.92 -2.53
CA THR A 57 16.90 21.13 -3.86
C THR A 57 15.76 20.14 -4.06
N ILE A 58 14.70 20.57 -4.73
CA ILE A 58 13.56 19.70 -5.05
C ILE A 58 13.99 18.78 -6.20
N SER A 59 14.17 17.49 -5.91
CA SER A 59 14.38 16.47 -6.93
C SER A 59 13.17 16.38 -7.87
N ARG A 60 13.42 16.04 -9.13
CA ARG A 60 12.35 15.82 -10.11
C ARG A 60 11.51 14.61 -9.72
N TYR A 61 10.23 14.64 -10.09
CA TYR A 61 9.33 13.50 -9.93
C TYR A 61 9.80 12.30 -10.77
N ASP A 62 9.95 11.14 -10.11
CA ASP A 62 10.24 9.88 -10.79
C ASP A 62 8.93 9.19 -11.18
N PHE A 63 8.45 9.51 -12.37
CA PHE A 63 7.24 8.89 -12.93
C PHE A 63 7.41 7.38 -13.17
N ARG A 64 8.63 6.89 -13.39
CA ARG A 64 8.87 5.46 -13.60
C ARG A 64 8.55 4.69 -12.32
N ILE A 65 9.04 5.16 -11.18
CA ILE A 65 8.74 4.57 -9.87
C ILE A 65 7.23 4.65 -9.58
N LEU A 66 6.62 5.81 -9.86
CA LEU A 66 5.18 6.00 -9.68
C LEU A 66 4.35 4.96 -10.44
N PHE A 67 4.61 4.81 -11.75
CA PHE A 67 3.89 3.83 -12.57
C PHE A 67 4.16 2.39 -12.14
N LEU A 68 5.37 2.09 -11.67
CA LEU A 68 5.73 0.74 -11.22
C LEU A 68 4.96 0.35 -9.96
N VAL A 69 4.89 1.24 -8.97
CA VAL A 69 4.17 1.00 -7.71
C VAL A 69 2.66 1.01 -7.92
N VAL A 70 2.12 1.97 -8.67
CA VAL A 70 0.68 2.00 -8.96
C VAL A 70 0.29 0.78 -9.81
N GLY A 71 1.07 0.47 -10.84
CA GLY A 71 0.86 -0.68 -11.71
C GLY A 71 0.91 -2.02 -10.98
N SER A 72 1.80 -2.19 -9.99
CA SER A 72 1.86 -3.40 -9.18
C SER A 72 0.58 -3.61 -8.35
N VAL A 73 0.00 -2.53 -7.81
CA VAL A 73 -1.27 -2.58 -7.07
C VAL A 73 -2.44 -2.94 -7.99
N PHE A 74 -2.52 -2.36 -9.18
CA PHE A 74 -3.52 -2.75 -10.18
C PHE A 74 -3.38 -4.21 -10.58
N LEU A 75 -2.15 -4.66 -10.84
CA LEU A 75 -1.87 -6.07 -11.18
C LEU A 75 -2.27 -7.00 -10.03
N TYR A 76 -2.02 -6.63 -8.78
CA TYR A 76 -2.48 -7.39 -7.62
C TYR A 76 -4.01 -7.52 -7.59
N GLY A 77 -4.73 -6.40 -7.73
CA GLY A 77 -6.19 -6.41 -7.73
C GLY A 77 -6.78 -7.30 -8.83
N PHE A 78 -6.19 -7.27 -10.02
CA PHE A 78 -6.58 -8.14 -11.13
C PHE A 78 -6.21 -9.61 -10.88
N SER A 79 -4.98 -9.86 -10.45
CA SER A 79 -4.43 -11.21 -10.27
C SER A 79 -5.07 -11.96 -9.10
N LEU A 80 -5.52 -11.25 -8.07
CA LEU A 80 -6.08 -11.85 -6.85
C LEU A 80 -7.22 -12.83 -7.15
N ARG A 81 -8.06 -12.51 -8.14
CA ARG A 81 -9.18 -13.36 -8.56
C ARG A 81 -8.72 -14.66 -9.24
N TYR A 82 -7.61 -14.63 -9.99
CA TYR A 82 -7.17 -15.74 -10.84
C TYR A 82 -6.04 -16.58 -10.21
N LEU A 83 -5.06 -15.92 -9.59
CA LEU A 83 -3.87 -16.55 -9.01
C LEU A 83 -4.00 -16.83 -7.51
N GLY A 84 -5.02 -16.25 -6.86
CA GLY A 84 -5.21 -16.35 -5.42
C GLY A 84 -4.23 -15.49 -4.62
N LEU A 85 -4.40 -15.50 -3.30
CA LEU A 85 -3.70 -14.63 -2.36
C LEU A 85 -2.19 -14.85 -2.36
N TYR A 86 -1.73 -16.11 -2.36
CA TYR A 86 -0.30 -16.42 -2.21
C TYR A 86 0.53 -15.88 -3.36
N LEU A 87 0.15 -16.20 -4.61
CA LEU A 87 0.88 -15.74 -5.78
C LEU A 87 0.72 -14.23 -5.99
N SER A 88 -0.48 -13.68 -5.76
CA SER A 88 -0.72 -12.26 -6.01
C SER A 88 0.06 -11.37 -5.04
N VAL A 89 0.09 -11.71 -3.75
CA VAL A 89 0.90 -10.99 -2.76
C VAL A 89 2.39 -11.13 -3.08
N PHE A 90 2.86 -12.32 -3.44
CA PHE A 90 4.26 -12.53 -3.79
C PHE A 90 4.69 -11.69 -5.01
N LEU A 91 3.88 -11.68 -6.07
CA LEU A 91 4.12 -10.85 -7.27
C LEU A 91 4.09 -9.36 -6.95
N LEU A 92 3.12 -8.92 -6.13
CA LEU A 92 3.02 -7.52 -5.68
C LEU A 92 4.31 -7.08 -4.99
N VAL A 93 4.83 -7.87 -4.06
CA VAL A 93 6.06 -7.55 -3.34
C VAL A 93 7.25 -7.54 -4.28
N LEU A 94 7.41 -8.53 -5.14
CA LEU A 94 8.55 -8.60 -6.06
C LEU A 94 8.57 -7.40 -7.02
N ILE A 95 7.45 -7.10 -7.66
CA ILE A 95 7.36 -5.99 -8.62
C ILE A 95 7.59 -4.67 -7.90
N SER A 96 6.91 -4.43 -6.77
CA SER A 96 7.11 -3.20 -6.00
C SER A 96 8.54 -3.06 -5.49
N SER A 97 9.23 -4.16 -5.17
CA SER A 97 10.62 -4.13 -4.71
C SER A 97 11.59 -3.66 -5.79
N VAL A 98 11.29 -3.89 -7.08
CA VAL A 98 12.10 -3.41 -8.21
C VAL A 98 12.09 -1.87 -8.31
N ALA A 99 11.09 -1.20 -7.73
CA ALA A 99 11.06 0.26 -7.64
C ALA A 99 12.07 0.83 -6.62
N SER A 100 12.64 -0.02 -5.76
CA SER A 100 13.63 0.41 -4.77
C SER A 100 14.98 0.69 -5.41
N HIS A 101 15.63 1.77 -4.96
CA HIS A 101 16.99 2.12 -5.38
C HIS A 101 18.03 1.11 -4.84
N GLU A 102 17.72 0.45 -3.73
CA GLU A 102 18.57 -0.58 -3.09
C GLU A 102 17.95 -1.97 -3.28
N PHE A 103 17.69 -2.36 -4.53
CA PHE A 103 17.05 -3.64 -4.81
C PHE A 103 17.97 -4.83 -4.55
N ASN A 104 17.54 -5.73 -3.65
CA ASN A 104 18.19 -7.01 -3.41
C ASN A 104 17.16 -8.14 -3.55
N TRP A 105 17.39 -9.01 -4.54
CA TRP A 105 16.52 -10.17 -4.82
C TRP A 105 16.30 -11.08 -3.61
N LYS A 106 17.32 -11.31 -2.78
CA LYS A 106 17.19 -12.16 -1.59
C LYS A 106 16.25 -11.54 -0.57
N VAL A 107 16.38 -10.23 -0.36
CA VAL A 107 15.52 -9.47 0.57
C VAL A 107 14.09 -9.41 0.03
N ALA A 108 13.92 -9.17 -1.28
CA ALA A 108 12.61 -9.12 -1.92
C ALA A 108 11.86 -10.46 -1.84
N ILE A 109 12.53 -11.58 -2.11
CA ILE A 109 11.94 -12.92 -1.99
C ILE A 109 11.61 -13.23 -0.52
N ALA A 110 12.50 -12.93 0.41
CA ALA A 110 12.27 -13.14 1.84
C ALA A 110 11.07 -12.33 2.34
N ASN A 111 10.99 -11.04 1.99
CA ASN A 111 9.84 -10.20 2.31
C ASN A 111 8.57 -10.71 1.66
N GLY A 112 8.61 -11.14 0.40
CA GLY A 112 7.46 -11.69 -0.29
C GLY A 112 6.91 -12.93 0.42
N LEU A 113 7.78 -13.87 0.78
CA LEU A 113 7.39 -15.08 1.49
C LEU A 113 6.85 -14.78 2.89
N PHE A 114 7.49 -13.86 3.61
CA PHE A 114 7.04 -13.40 4.92
C PHE A 114 5.64 -12.74 4.82
N LEU A 115 5.42 -11.84 3.86
CA LEU A 115 4.13 -11.18 3.68
C LEU A 115 3.02 -12.15 3.30
N VAL A 116 3.32 -13.16 2.48
CA VAL A 116 2.38 -14.24 2.15
C VAL A 116 1.99 -15.01 3.41
N ALA A 117 2.97 -15.43 4.21
CA ALA A 117 2.73 -16.15 5.46
C ALA A 117 1.95 -15.29 6.47
N PHE A 118 2.34 -14.03 6.63
CA PHE A 118 1.65 -13.08 7.51
C PHE A 118 0.21 -12.81 7.06
N SER A 119 -0.01 -12.62 5.76
CA SER A 119 -1.35 -12.41 5.21
C SER A 119 -2.24 -13.64 5.44
N TYR A 120 -1.68 -14.85 5.28
CA TYR A 120 -2.40 -16.07 5.60
C TYR A 120 -2.80 -16.14 7.08
N LEU A 121 -1.84 -15.87 7.97
CA LEU A 121 -2.07 -15.90 9.41
C LEU A 121 -3.07 -14.83 9.86
N ALA A 122 -2.94 -13.60 9.38
CA ALA A 122 -3.78 -12.49 9.78
C ALA A 122 -5.21 -12.64 9.24
N PHE A 123 -5.37 -12.88 7.94
CA PHE A 123 -6.69 -12.83 7.30
C PHE A 123 -7.47 -14.12 7.42
N ILE A 124 -6.83 -15.28 7.27
CA ILE A 124 -7.55 -16.56 7.25
C ILE A 124 -7.60 -17.14 8.66
N ARG A 125 -6.44 -17.26 9.33
CA ARG A 125 -6.40 -17.81 10.69
C ARG A 125 -6.88 -16.82 11.74
N GLY A 126 -6.53 -15.54 11.61
CA GLY A 126 -6.87 -14.51 12.58
C GLY A 126 -8.30 -13.98 12.44
N LEU A 127 -8.68 -13.60 11.22
CA LEU A 127 -9.99 -12.98 10.94
C LEU A 127 -11.03 -13.94 10.35
N GLY A 128 -10.66 -15.16 9.96
CA GLY A 128 -11.59 -16.14 9.40
C GLY A 128 -12.11 -15.77 8.01
N LEU A 129 -11.39 -14.93 7.25
CA LEU A 129 -11.84 -14.49 5.93
C LEU A 129 -11.68 -15.59 4.88
N ILE A 130 -12.71 -15.73 4.04
CA ILE A 130 -12.72 -16.69 2.92
C ILE A 130 -12.17 -15.99 1.68
N PHE A 131 -10.94 -16.33 1.30
CA PHE A 131 -10.28 -15.82 0.10
C PHE A 131 -9.84 -16.95 -0.83
N PRO A 132 -9.75 -16.71 -2.15
CA PRO A 132 -9.10 -17.65 -3.06
C PRO A 132 -7.61 -17.71 -2.71
N LEU A 133 -7.15 -18.85 -2.21
CA LEU A 133 -5.76 -19.01 -1.75
C LEU A 133 -4.84 -19.43 -2.89
N TRP A 134 -5.34 -20.33 -3.71
CA TRP A 134 -4.64 -20.93 -4.83
C TRP A 134 -5.23 -20.45 -6.16
N PRO A 135 -4.48 -20.57 -7.26
CA PRO A 135 -4.97 -20.25 -8.58
C PRO A 135 -6.23 -21.04 -8.91
N SER A 136 -7.23 -20.37 -9.49
CA SER A 136 -8.51 -20.99 -9.86
C SER A 136 -8.34 -22.14 -10.88
N VAL A 137 -7.20 -22.18 -11.57
CA VAL A 137 -6.81 -23.24 -12.51
C VAL A 137 -6.50 -24.57 -11.80
N LEU A 138 -6.11 -24.54 -10.52
CA LEU A 138 -5.70 -25.70 -9.72
C LEU A 138 -6.78 -26.17 -8.72
N THR A 139 -7.93 -25.50 -8.65
CA THR A 139 -9.02 -25.78 -7.70
C THR A 139 -10.30 -26.29 -8.38
N ASN A 140 -10.20 -26.76 -9.64
CA ASN A 140 -11.28 -27.51 -10.30
C ASN A 140 -11.22 -28.99 -9.94
#